data_AF-A0A934K9B1-F1
#
_entry.id   AF-A0A934K9B1-F1
#
_cell.length_a   1.000
_cell.length_b   1.000
_cell.length_c   1.000
_cell.angle_alpha   90.00
_cell.angle_beta   90.00
_cell.angle_gamma   90.00
#
_symmetry.space_group_name_H-M   'P 1'
#
loop_
_entity.id
_entity.type
_entity.pdbx_description
1 polymer ?
#
loop_
_entity_poly.entity_id
_entity_poly.type
_entity_poly.pdbx_seq_one_letter_code
_entity_poly.pdbx_strand_id
1 'polypeptide(L)'
;MAIAIGIVFGLLWTALSYGRGGNALAMSWERPVMAVIGIWLAFGEELAVRGFLMENLRRGGVPAWVQVVVSALVMGFYHGILGFTYSVQYAIASAVLFGIVSLIFLIGRRSLTPGLLSHAMPHVLGDPTLTEGILRGVLAAG
;
A
#
# COMPACT_ATOMS: atom_id res chain seq x y z
N MET A 1 -10.03 -14.66 10.82
CA MET A 1 -10.87 -13.60 10.21
C MET A 1 -10.03 -12.49 9.57
N ALA A 2 -9.17 -11.77 10.32
CA ALA A 2 -8.38 -10.66 9.77
C ALA A 2 -7.49 -11.04 8.57
N ILE A 3 -6.81 -12.20 8.61
CA ILE A 3 -6.01 -12.70 7.48
C ILE A 3 -6.87 -12.86 6.21
N ALA A 4 -8.06 -13.42 6.33
CA ALA A 4 -8.97 -13.58 5.20
C ALA A 4 -9.42 -12.22 4.64
N ILE A 5 -9.71 -11.24 5.51
CA ILE A 5 -10.03 -9.86 5.10
C ILE A 5 -8.85 -9.24 4.35
N GLY A 6 -7.63 -9.38 4.87
CA GLY A 6 -6.41 -8.90 4.23
C GLY A 6 -6.20 -9.51 2.84
N ILE A 7 -6.39 -10.83 2.71
CA ILE A 7 -6.29 -11.53 1.42
C ILE A 7 -7.36 -11.03 0.44
N VAL A 8 -8.63 -10.99 0.86
CA VAL A 8 -9.73 -10.53 -0.01
C VAL A 8 -9.51 -9.09 -0.44
N PHE A 9 -9.12 -8.21 0.48
CA PHE A 9 -8.82 -6.82 0.16
C PHE A 9 -7.64 -6.68 -0.79
N GLY A 10 -6.54 -7.41 -0.57
CA GLY A 10 -5.37 -7.40 -1.45
C GLY A 10 -5.68 -7.90 -2.87
N LEU A 11 -6.52 -8.93 -2.99
CA LEU A 11 -7.01 -9.42 -4.28
C LEU A 11 -7.90 -8.38 -4.97
N LEU A 12 -8.80 -7.73 -4.24
CA LEU A 12 -9.65 -6.65 -4.80
C LEU A 12 -8.82 -5.44 -5.25
N TRP A 13 -7.81 -5.06 -4.46
CA TRP A 13 -6.89 -3.99 -4.84
C TRP A 13 -6.10 -4.39 -6.10
N THR A 14 -5.56 -5.60 -6.15
CA THR A 14 -4.89 -6.13 -7.35
C THR A 14 -5.82 -6.13 -8.57
N ALA A 15 -7.07 -6.57 -8.41
CA ALA A 15 -8.07 -6.57 -9.49
C ALA A 15 -8.40 -5.14 -9.97
N LEU A 16 -8.52 -4.18 -9.04
CA LEU A 16 -8.74 -2.77 -9.37
C LEU A 16 -7.56 -2.19 -10.16
N SER A 17 -6.34 -2.57 -9.81
CA SER A 17 -5.12 -2.20 -10.54
C SER A 17 -5.18 -2.69 -12.00
N TYR A 18 -5.63 -3.92 -12.24
CA TYR A 18 -5.86 -4.43 -13.59
C TYR A 18 -7.02 -3.73 -14.32
N GLY A 19 -8.13 -3.49 -13.62
CA GLY A 19 -9.29 -2.76 -14.18
C GLY A 19 -8.98 -1.33 -14.62
N ARG A 20 -7.86 -0.75 -14.17
CA ARG A 20 -7.36 0.59 -14.56
C ARG A 20 -6.39 0.56 -15.75
N GLY A 21 -6.30 -0.57 -16.45
CA GLY A 21 -5.51 -0.70 -17.68
C GLY A 21 -4.27 -1.58 -17.57
N GLY A 22 -4.13 -2.36 -16.48
CA GLY A 22 -3.02 -3.29 -16.35
C GLY A 22 -3.21 -4.59 -17.16
N ASN A 23 -2.13 -5.21 -17.63
CA ASN A 23 -2.17 -6.48 -18.37
C ASN A 23 -1.76 -7.69 -17.51
N ALA A 24 -2.74 -8.47 -17.06
CA ALA A 24 -2.49 -9.67 -16.26
C ALA A 24 -1.68 -10.76 -16.99
N LEU A 25 -1.68 -10.76 -18.32
CA LEU A 25 -1.02 -11.77 -19.15
C LEU A 25 0.37 -11.34 -19.63
N ALA A 26 0.81 -10.11 -19.34
CA ALA A 26 2.12 -9.63 -19.73
C ALA A 26 3.23 -10.37 -18.95
N MET A 27 4.09 -11.13 -19.62
CA MET A 27 5.18 -11.88 -18.99
C MET A 27 6.51 -11.12 -19.10
N SER A 28 6.59 -9.96 -18.46
CA SER A 28 7.80 -9.14 -18.45
C SER A 28 8.79 -9.58 -17.36
N TRP A 29 10.08 -9.32 -17.54
CA TRP A 29 11.14 -9.73 -16.60
C TRP A 29 11.13 -8.90 -15.30
N GLU A 30 10.53 -7.71 -15.33
CA GLU A 30 10.36 -6.82 -14.18
C GLU A 30 9.43 -7.43 -13.14
N ARG A 31 8.45 -8.24 -13.56
CA ARG A 31 7.44 -8.85 -12.67
C ARG A 31 8.05 -9.67 -11.53
N PRO A 32 8.88 -10.70 -11.77
CA PRO A 32 9.47 -11.47 -10.68
C PRO A 32 10.38 -10.61 -9.79
N VAL A 33 11.09 -9.63 -10.35
CA VAL A 33 11.95 -8.71 -9.56
C VAL A 33 11.10 -7.87 -8.61
N MET A 34 10.01 -7.31 -9.12
CA MET A 34 9.14 -6.41 -8.37
C MET A 34 8.25 -7.14 -7.39
N ALA A 35 7.90 -8.40 -7.67
CA ALA A 35 7.27 -9.25 -6.68
C ALA A 35 8.14 -9.41 -5.44
N VAL A 36 9.46 -9.58 -5.60
CA VAL A 36 10.39 -9.70 -4.47
C VAL A 36 10.61 -8.36 -3.77
N ILE A 37 10.93 -7.30 -4.53
CA ILE A 37 11.18 -5.97 -3.97
C ILE A 37 9.93 -5.41 -3.28
N GLY A 38 8.77 -5.61 -3.88
CA GLY A 38 7.49 -5.11 -3.38
C GLY A 38 7.10 -5.66 -2.02
N ILE A 39 7.49 -6.91 -1.70
CA ILE A 39 7.30 -7.47 -0.35
C ILE A 39 8.09 -6.65 0.67
N TRP A 40 9.34 -6.29 0.35
CA TRP A 40 10.20 -5.52 1.25
C TRP A 40 9.77 -4.06 1.37
N LEU A 41 9.33 -3.44 0.27
CA LEU A 41 8.75 -2.09 0.29
C LEU A 41 7.50 -2.06 1.16
N ALA A 42 6.54 -2.94 0.90
CA ALA A 42 5.33 -3.05 1.70
C ALA A 42 5.64 -3.34 3.17
N PHE A 43 6.60 -4.23 3.44
CA PHE A 43 7.04 -4.52 4.81
C PHE A 43 7.61 -3.29 5.52
N GLY A 44 8.49 -2.53 4.86
CA GLY A 44 9.06 -1.30 5.42
C GLY A 44 7.99 -0.27 5.75
N GLU A 45 7.03 -0.08 4.85
CA GLU A 45 5.92 0.86 5.03
C GLU A 45 4.95 0.42 6.14
N GLU A 46 4.58 -0.87 6.18
CA GLU A 46 3.74 -1.41 7.26
C GLU A 46 4.43 -1.31 8.62
N LEU A 47 5.74 -1.60 8.68
CA LEU A 47 6.51 -1.47 9.91
C LEU A 47 6.59 -0.01 10.37
N ALA A 48 6.90 0.92 9.47
CA ALA A 48 7.02 2.34 9.79
C ALA A 48 5.67 2.94 10.24
N VAL A 49 4.58 2.60 9.55
CA VAL A 49 3.28 3.25 9.79
C VAL A 49 2.44 2.52 10.82
N ARG A 50 2.28 1.20 10.71
CA ARG A 50 1.42 0.42 11.63
C ARG A 50 2.24 -0.02 12.84
N GLY A 51 3.45 -0.53 12.60
CA GLY A 51 4.33 -1.02 13.66
C GLY A 51 4.89 0.08 14.55
N PHE A 52 5.25 1.23 13.98
CA PHE A 52 5.86 2.34 14.70
C PHE A 52 4.90 3.52 14.92
N LEU A 53 4.39 4.18 13.88
CA LEU A 53 3.58 5.40 14.04
C LEU A 53 2.29 5.14 14.83
N MET A 54 1.44 4.21 14.39
CA MET A 54 0.17 3.92 15.08
C MET A 54 0.39 3.39 16.50
N GLU A 55 1.45 2.63 16.73
CA GLU A 55 1.77 2.11 18.06
C GLU A 55 2.26 3.21 19.02
N ASN A 56 3.07 4.17 18.53
CA ASN A 56 3.45 5.34 19.33
C ASN A 56 2.23 6.23 19.64
N LEU A 57 1.34 6.46 18.67
CA LEU A 57 0.09 7.18 18.92
C LEU A 57 -0.75 6.48 20.00
N ARG A 58 -0.88 5.14 19.93
CA ARG A 58 -1.57 4.35 20.96
C ARG A 58 -0.94 4.52 22.34
N ARG A 59 0.40 4.46 22.43
CA ARG A 59 1.12 4.65 23.70
C ARG A 59 0.93 6.05 24.26
N GLY A 60 0.75 7.05 23.39
CA GLY A 60 0.36 8.41 23.74
C GLY A 60 -1.13 8.59 24.08
N GLY A 61 -1.93 7.52 24.16
CA GLY A 61 -3.35 7.60 24.51
C GLY A 61 -4.27 8.08 23.37
N VAL A 62 -3.76 8.18 22.14
CA VAL A 62 -4.56 8.63 20.99
C VAL A 62 -5.62 7.58 20.66
N PRO A 63 -6.91 7.95 20.48
CA PRO A 63 -7.97 7.00 20.17
C PRO A 63 -7.77 6.36 18.78
N ALA A 64 -8.21 5.11 18.64
CA ALA A 64 -7.91 4.28 17.47
C ALA A 64 -8.35 4.90 16.14
N TRP A 65 -9.49 5.59 16.08
CA TRP A 65 -9.97 6.23 14.86
C TRP A 65 -9.05 7.37 14.40
N VAL A 66 -8.45 8.14 15.34
CA VAL A 66 -7.46 9.18 15.01
C VAL A 66 -6.19 8.53 14.47
N GLN A 67 -5.76 7.40 15.04
CA GLN A 67 -4.60 6.66 14.52
C GLN A 67 -4.80 6.24 13.06
N VAL A 68 -6.00 5.77 12.71
CA VAL A 68 -6.37 5.41 11.34
C VAL A 68 -6.33 6.64 10.43
N VAL A 69 -6.93 7.75 10.85
CA VAL A 69 -6.92 9.00 10.06
C VAL A 69 -5.50 9.51 9.84
N VAL A 70 -4.68 9.58 10.89
CA VAL A 70 -3.28 10.04 10.78
C VAL A 70 -2.48 9.11 9.88
N SER A 71 -2.59 7.79 10.07
CA SER A 71 -1.94 6.80 9.21
C SER A 71 -2.36 6.94 7.75
N ALA A 72 -3.66 7.10 7.48
CA ALA A 72 -4.20 7.31 6.14
C ALA A 72 -3.66 8.58 5.50
N LEU A 73 -3.62 9.70 6.24
CA LEU A 73 -3.11 10.97 5.73
C LEU A 73 -1.60 10.94 5.45
N VAL A 74 -0.80 10.32 6.33
CA VAL A 74 0.64 10.15 6.12
C VAL A 74 0.90 9.33 4.85
N MET A 75 0.22 8.19 4.71
CA MET A 75 0.39 7.34 3.54
C MET A 75 -0.16 7.97 2.27
N GLY A 76 -1.28 8.69 2.36
CA GLY A 76 -1.85 9.46 1.28
C GLY A 76 -0.89 10.52 0.78
N PHE A 77 -0.34 11.34 1.69
CA PHE A 77 0.64 12.35 1.34
C PHE A 77 1.90 11.72 0.70
N TYR A 78 2.44 10.66 1.32
CA TYR A 78 3.61 9.95 0.81
C TYR A 78 3.40 9.44 -0.63
N HIS A 79 2.27 8.77 -0.90
CA HIS A 79 1.95 8.24 -2.23
C HIS A 79 1.40 9.29 -3.21
N GLY A 80 1.08 10.49 -2.73
CA GLY A 80 0.79 11.63 -3.58
C GLY A 80 2.03 12.13 -4.33
N ILE A 81 3.22 11.87 -3.79
CA ILE A 81 4.49 12.25 -4.40
C ILE A 81 4.84 11.25 -5.50
N LEU A 82 4.81 11.70 -6.75
CA LEU A 82 5.14 10.92 -7.94
C LEU A 82 6.31 11.61 -8.66
N GLY A 83 7.51 11.06 -8.49
CA GLY A 83 8.75 11.71 -8.94
C GLY A 83 8.93 13.06 -8.24
N PHE A 84 9.05 14.15 -9.01
CA PHE A 84 9.14 15.52 -8.48
C PHE A 84 7.79 16.27 -8.43
N THR A 85 6.67 15.58 -8.64
CA THR A 85 5.33 16.19 -8.66
C THR A 85 4.43 15.64 -7.56
N TYR A 86 3.36 16.38 -7.23
CA TYR A 86 2.35 15.95 -6.28
C TYR A 86 0.99 15.80 -6.95
N SER A 87 0.42 14.60 -6.89
CA SER A 87 -0.94 14.32 -7.37
C SER A 87 -1.92 14.18 -6.23
N VAL A 88 -2.84 15.15 -6.12
CA VAL A 88 -3.92 15.16 -5.13
C VAL A 88 -4.82 13.92 -5.29
N GLN A 89 -5.09 13.52 -6.53
CA GLN A 89 -5.92 12.35 -6.81
C GLN A 89 -5.29 11.06 -6.26
N TYR A 90 -3.99 10.85 -6.49
CA TYR A 90 -3.26 9.71 -5.94
C TYR A 90 -3.16 9.78 -4.42
N ALA A 91 -2.99 10.97 -3.86
CA ALA A 91 -2.95 11.16 -2.41
C ALA A 91 -4.27 10.74 -1.74
N ILE A 92 -5.41 11.17 -2.29
CA ILE A 92 -6.74 10.81 -1.78
C ILE A 92 -6.98 9.30 -1.94
N ALA A 93 -6.70 8.74 -3.11
CA ALA A 93 -6.90 7.31 -3.35
C ALA A 93 -6.06 6.46 -2.38
N SER A 94 -4.81 6.85 -2.17
CA SER A 94 -3.89 6.16 -1.27
C SER A 94 -4.31 6.32 0.19
N ALA A 95 -4.78 7.51 0.60
CA ALA A 95 -5.32 7.70 1.94
C ALA A 95 -6.49 6.75 2.24
N VAL A 96 -7.40 6.55 1.28
CA VAL A 96 -8.50 5.59 1.42
C VAL A 96 -7.98 4.16 1.56
N LEU A 97 -7.11 3.72 0.65
CA LEU A 97 -6.56 2.36 0.65
C LEU A 97 -5.81 2.07 1.96
N PHE A 98 -4.93 2.96 2.38
CA PHE A 98 -4.15 2.80 3.59
C PHE A 98 -4.97 3.01 4.87
N GLY A 99 -6.05 3.78 4.82
CA GLY A 99 -7.04 3.81 5.89
C GLY A 99 -7.67 2.43 6.11
N ILE A 100 -8.03 1.73 5.03
CA ILE A 100 -8.55 0.36 5.09
C ILE A 100 -7.49 -0.61 5.64
N VAL A 101 -6.24 -0.52 5.19
CA VAL A 101 -5.13 -1.34 5.74
C VAL A 101 -4.96 -1.09 7.23
N SER A 102 -5.09 0.16 7.69
CA SER A 102 -5.01 0.50 9.12
C SER A 102 -6.20 -0.04 9.93
N LEU A 103 -7.40 -0.12 9.34
CA LEU A 103 -8.53 -0.85 9.94
C LEU A 103 -8.25 -2.35 10.02
N ILE A 104 -7.70 -2.96 8.97
CA ILE A 104 -7.31 -4.37 8.94
C ILE A 104 -6.28 -4.68 10.03
N PHE A 105 -5.29 -3.80 10.23
CA PHE A 105 -4.33 -3.89 11.33
C PHE A 105 -5.01 -3.89 12.70
N LEU A 106 -5.98 -3.00 12.94
CA LEU A 106 -6.73 -2.96 14.19
C LEU A 106 -7.61 -4.21 14.39
N ILE A 107 -8.34 -4.64 13.35
CA ILE A 107 -9.15 -5.88 13.36
C ILE A 107 -8.27 -7.10 13.61
N GLY A 108 -7.05 -7.10 13.06
CA GLY A 108 -6.01 -8.10 13.25
C GLY A 108 -5.31 -8.05 14.60
N ARG A 109 -5.86 -7.32 15.59
CA ARG A 109 -5.27 -7.14 16.92
C ARG A 109 -3.82 -6.63 16.85
N ARG A 110 -3.57 -5.71 15.92
CA ARG A 110 -2.26 -5.11 15.66
C ARG A 110 -1.19 -6.08 15.15
N SER A 111 -1.60 -7.19 14.55
CA SER A 111 -0.69 -7.99 13.73
C SER A 111 -0.43 -7.26 12.41
N LEU A 112 0.84 -7.19 11.99
CA LEU A 112 1.21 -6.65 10.68
C LEU A 112 0.83 -7.61 9.53
N THR A 113 0.68 -8.90 9.81
CA THR A 113 0.53 -9.94 8.77
C THR A 113 -0.67 -9.71 7.84
N PRO A 114 -1.90 -9.42 8.32
CA PRO A 114 -3.04 -9.21 7.44
C PRO A 114 -2.88 -7.97 6.54
N GLY A 115 -2.34 -6.87 7.10
CA GLY A 115 -2.06 -5.64 6.35
C GLY A 115 -0.97 -5.86 5.30
N LEU A 116 0.13 -6.49 5.69
CA LEU A 116 1.24 -6.83 4.80
C LEU A 116 0.80 -7.71 3.63
N LEU A 117 0.01 -8.75 3.87
CA LEU A 117 -0.55 -9.58 2.81
C LEU A 117 -1.37 -8.75 1.82
N SER A 118 -2.21 -7.85 2.33
CA SER A 118 -3.06 -7.02 1.49
C SER A 118 -2.28 -5.99 0.66
N HIS A 119 -1.24 -5.40 1.25
CA HIS A 119 -0.43 -4.36 0.65
C HIS A 119 0.62 -4.93 -0.33
N ALA A 120 1.24 -6.07 -0.01
CA ALA A 120 2.20 -6.71 -0.89
C ALA A 120 1.55 -7.31 -2.14
N MET A 121 0.27 -7.72 -2.09
CA MET A 121 -0.41 -8.38 -3.22
C MET A 121 -0.38 -7.57 -4.52
N PRO A 122 -0.73 -6.27 -4.54
CA PRO A 122 -0.58 -5.44 -5.73
C PRO A 122 0.84 -5.41 -6.31
N HIS A 123 1.89 -5.62 -5.51
CA HIS A 123 3.26 -5.70 -6.03
C HIS A 123 3.61 -7.10 -6.54
N VAL A 124 3.17 -8.15 -5.82
CA VAL A 124 3.45 -9.55 -6.16
C VAL A 124 2.66 -10.00 -7.39
N LEU A 125 1.41 -9.56 -7.46
CA LEU A 125 0.44 -10.00 -8.45
C LEU A 125 0.14 -8.92 -9.50
N GLY A 126 0.52 -7.66 -9.29
CA GLY A 126 0.21 -6.56 -10.20
C GLY A 126 1.10 -6.47 -11.43
N ASP A 127 0.67 -5.61 -12.35
CA ASP A 127 1.20 -5.45 -13.69
C ASP A 127 2.51 -4.63 -13.75
N PRO A 128 3.43 -4.92 -14.69
CA PRO A 128 4.57 -4.06 -15.00
C PRO A 128 4.19 -2.62 -15.27
N THR A 129 3.03 -2.25 -15.83
CA THR A 129 2.72 -0.83 -16.09
C THR A 129 2.53 0.01 -14.81
N LEU A 130 2.07 -0.60 -13.71
CA LEU A 130 2.02 0.03 -12.38
C LEU A 130 3.43 0.21 -11.79
N THR A 131 4.35 -0.65 -12.20
CA THR A 131 5.74 -0.67 -11.74
C THR A 131 6.64 0.18 -12.64
N GLU A 132 6.34 0.26 -13.92
CA GLU A 132 6.85 1.22 -14.89
C GLU A 132 6.31 2.62 -14.57
N GLY A 133 5.14 2.80 -13.96
CA GLY A 133 4.75 4.09 -13.41
C GLY A 133 5.73 4.57 -12.33
N ILE A 134 6.19 3.66 -11.48
CA ILE A 134 7.20 3.93 -10.44
C ILE A 134 8.60 4.12 -11.06
N LEU A 135 9.01 3.25 -11.99
CA LEU A 135 10.34 3.27 -12.63
C LEU A 135 10.47 4.33 -13.73
N ARG A 136 9.48 4.51 -14.58
CA ARG A 136 9.43 5.54 -15.64
C ARG A 136 8.98 6.91 -15.13
N GLY A 137 8.24 7.00 -14.02
CA GLY A 137 8.04 8.28 -13.32
C GLY A 137 9.35 8.87 -12.80
N VAL A 138 10.33 8.02 -12.48
CA VAL A 138 11.72 8.41 -12.18
C VAL A 138 12.50 8.78 -13.45
N LEU A 139 12.26 8.12 -14.60
CA LEU A 139 12.95 8.43 -15.86
C LEU A 139 12.40 9.67 -16.60
N ALA A 140 11.09 9.96 -16.51
CA ALA A 140 10.48 11.15 -17.10
C ALA A 140 10.79 12.45 -16.33
N ALA A 141 11.42 12.29 -15.16
CA ALA A 141 11.89 13.35 -14.26
C ALA A 141 13.37 13.71 -14.48
N GLY A 142 14.03 13.10 -15.46
CA GLY A 142 15.39 13.43 -15.95
C GLY A 142 15.35 13.97 -17.37
#